data_AF-A0A847JKH6-F1
#
_entry.id   AF-A0A847JKH6-F1
#
_cell.length_a   1.000
_cell.length_b   1.000
_cell.length_c   1.000
_cell.angle_alpha   90.00
_cell.angle_beta   90.00
_cell.angle_gamma   90.00
#
_symmetry.space_group_name_H-M   'P 1'
#
loop_
_entity.id
_entity.type
_entity.pdbx_description
1 polymer ?
#
loop_
_entity_poly.entity_id
_entity_poly.type
_entity_poly.pdbx_seq_one_letter_code
_entity_poly.pdbx_strand_id
1 'polypeptide(L)'
;MGKIGKWPKKERAMRNIGNYGIIIVFIIIVVLLSIAAPTFMTYSNIITILRQVSCIGIATIGVGILIIMNCIDLSIGSMFALSGITAGLMVSTGKEGLALPAIIGIIVGIAT
;
A
#
# COMPACT_ATOMS: atom_id res chain seq x y z
N MET A 1 1.23 2.80 -44.80
CA MET A 1 0.25 1.98 -44.05
C MET A 1 0.91 0.68 -43.57
N GLY A 2 1.43 0.66 -42.34
CA GLY A 2 1.96 -0.56 -41.73
C GLY A 2 0.82 -1.47 -41.27
N LYS A 3 0.87 -2.75 -41.65
CA LYS A 3 -0.15 -3.74 -41.31
C LYS A 3 -0.28 -3.86 -39.79
N ILE A 4 -1.42 -3.44 -39.24
CA ILE A 4 -1.85 -3.74 -37.87
C ILE A 4 -2.09 -5.25 -37.75
N GLY A 5 -1.01 -5.98 -37.50
CA GLY A 5 -1.01 -7.41 -37.25
C GLY A 5 -1.84 -7.70 -36.00
N LYS A 6 -2.95 -8.43 -36.17
CA LYS A 6 -3.76 -8.90 -35.05
C LYS A 6 -2.90 -9.86 -34.22
N TRP A 7 -2.66 -9.49 -32.96
CA TRP A 7 -1.82 -10.27 -32.04
C TRP A 7 -2.36 -11.70 -31.86
N PRO A 8 -1.49 -12.73 -31.86
CA PRO A 8 -1.88 -14.13 -31.69
C PRO A 8 -2.62 -14.38 -30.37
N LYS A 9 -3.58 -15.31 -30.39
CA LYS A 9 -4.53 -15.57 -29.28
C LYS A 9 -3.83 -15.85 -27.93
N LYS A 10 -2.65 -16.48 -27.94
CA LYS A 10 -1.88 -16.83 -26.73
C LYS A 10 -1.30 -15.58 -26.03
N GLU A 11 -0.76 -14.63 -26.79
CA GLU A 11 -0.29 -13.35 -26.26
C GLU A 11 -1.45 -12.49 -25.75
N ARG A 12 -2.60 -12.53 -26.43
CA ARG A 12 -3.81 -11.83 -25.98
C ARG A 12 -4.34 -12.39 -24.65
N ALA A 13 -4.28 -13.72 -24.46
CA ALA A 13 -4.65 -14.36 -23.20
C ALA A 13 -3.67 -14.04 -22.06
N MET A 14 -2.36 -14.07 -22.32
CA MET A 14 -1.35 -13.67 -21.31
C MET A 14 -1.47 -12.19 -20.94
N ARG A 15 -1.78 -11.31 -21.90
CA ARG A 15 -2.01 -9.88 -21.64
C ARG A 15 -3.29 -9.64 -20.83
N ASN A 16 -4.34 -10.42 -21.07
CA ASN A 16 -5.57 -10.35 -20.28
C ASN A 16 -5.31 -10.82 -18.83
N ILE A 17 -4.55 -11.90 -18.62
CA ILE A 17 -4.12 -12.32 -17.28
C ILE A 17 -3.25 -11.24 -16.62
N GLY A 18 -2.37 -10.57 -17.36
CA GLY A 18 -1.61 -9.43 -16.85
C GLY A 18 -2.50 -8.28 -16.37
N ASN A 19 -3.59 -8.00 -17.09
CA ASN A 19 -4.55 -6.95 -16.71
C ASN A 19 -5.38 -7.31 -15.47
N TYR A 20 -5.69 -8.60 -15.25
CA TYR A 20 -6.43 -9.06 -14.07
C TYR A 20 -5.52 -9.57 -12.94
N GLY A 21 -4.20 -9.56 -13.12
CA GLY A 21 -3.24 -10.16 -12.20
C GLY A 21 -3.36 -9.59 -10.78
N ILE A 22 -3.54 -8.27 -10.66
CA ILE A 22 -3.71 -7.61 -9.37
C ILE A 22 -4.98 -8.08 -8.64
N ILE A 23 -6.09 -8.27 -9.36
CA ILE A 23 -7.37 -8.72 -8.81
C ILE A 23 -7.26 -10.19 -8.38
N ILE A 24 -6.61 -11.01 -9.20
CA ILE A 24 -6.38 -12.43 -8.90
C ILE A 24 -5.54 -12.57 -7.62
N VAL A 25 -4.43 -11.84 -7.52
CA VAL A 25 -3.57 -11.85 -6.33
C VAL A 25 -4.32 -11.33 -5.10
N PHE A 26 -5.11 -10.28 -5.24
CA PHE A 26 -5.93 -9.74 -4.16
C PHE A 26 -6.90 -10.79 -3.60
N ILE A 27 -7.64 -11.49 -4.46
CA ILE A 27 -8.57 -12.56 -4.04
C ILE A 27 -7.82 -13.68 -3.32
N ILE A 28 -6.67 -14.10 -3.85
CA ILE A 28 -5.85 -15.16 -3.23
C ILE A 28 -5.42 -14.74 -1.81
N ILE A 29 -4.93 -13.50 -1.64
CA ILE A 29 -4.52 -12.99 -0.33
C ILE A 29 -5.71 -12.93 0.64
N VAL A 30 -6.87 -12.45 0.20
CA VAL A 30 -8.08 -12.38 1.04
C VAL A 30 -8.49 -13.77 1.52
N VAL A 31 -8.48 -14.78 0.64
CA VAL A 31 -8.82 -16.16 1.01
C VAL A 31 -7.80 -16.73 1.99
N LEU A 32 -6.51 -16.57 1.73
CA LEU A 32 -5.45 -17.06 2.62
C LEU A 32 -5.54 -16.43 4.00
N LEU A 33 -5.73 -15.11 4.09
CA LEU A 33 -5.85 -14.41 5.37
C LEU A 33 -7.14 -14.77 6.11
N SER A 34 -8.23 -15.04 5.40
CA SER A 34 -9.49 -15.49 6.00
C SER A 34 -9.36 -16.87 6.66
N ILE A 35 -8.49 -17.74 6.15
CA ILE A 35 -8.23 -19.06 6.72
C ILE A 35 -7.16 -18.98 7.83
N ALA A 36 -6.09 -18.22 7.61
CA ALA A 36 -4.96 -18.15 8.52
C ALA A 36 -5.23 -17.30 9.78
N ALA A 37 -6.11 -16.30 9.70
CA ALA A 37 -6.42 -15.38 10.78
C ALA A 37 -7.94 -15.32 11.05
N PRO A 38 -8.43 -15.94 12.14
CA PRO A 38 -9.87 -15.95 12.48
C PRO A 38 -10.48 -14.56 12.66
N THR A 39 -9.66 -13.57 13.01
CA THR A 39 -10.07 -12.18 13.23
C THR A 39 -10.14 -11.36 11.94
N PHE A 40 -9.61 -11.88 10.81
CA PHE A 40 -9.48 -11.12 9.57
C PHE A 40 -10.84 -10.66 9.01
N MET A 41 -11.84 -11.53 9.01
CA MET A 41 -13.19 -11.24 8.51
C MET A 41 -14.11 -10.54 9.52
N THR A 42 -13.58 -10.13 10.69
CA THR A 42 -14.40 -9.38 11.66
C THR A 42 -14.75 -8.00 11.12
N TYR A 43 -15.97 -7.52 11.43
CA TYR A 43 -16.43 -6.20 10.99
C TYR A 43 -15.45 -5.08 11.41
N SER A 44 -14.92 -5.17 12.64
CA SER A 44 -13.94 -4.20 13.14
C SER A 44 -12.64 -4.20 12.33
N ASN A 45 -12.13 -5.38 11.96
CA ASN A 45 -10.90 -5.47 11.15
C ASN A 45 -11.12 -4.98 9.72
N ILE A 46 -12.24 -5.35 9.09
CA ILE A 46 -12.60 -4.89 7.74
C ILE A 46 -12.72 -3.35 7.72
N ILE A 47 -13.45 -2.76 8.67
CA ILE A 47 -13.58 -1.30 8.75
C ILE A 47 -12.22 -0.64 9.02
N THR A 48 -11.37 -1.22 9.87
CA THR A 48 -10.03 -0.70 10.12
C THR A 48 -9.18 -0.67 8.85
N ILE A 49 -9.14 -1.78 8.10
CA ILE A 49 -8.41 -1.87 6.83
C ILE A 49 -8.98 -0.86 5.81
N LEU A 50 -10.29 -0.81 5.65
CA LEU A 50 -10.94 0.13 4.71
C LEU A 50 -10.63 1.58 5.06
N ARG A 51 -10.65 1.95 6.35
CA ARG A 51 -10.27 3.30 6.79
C ARG A 51 -8.81 3.61 6.48
N GLN A 52 -7.90 2.68 6.75
CA GLN A 52 -6.47 2.85 6.48
C GLN A 52 -6.21 3.07 4.98
N VAL A 53 -6.79 2.23 4.12
CA VAL A 53 -6.65 2.35 2.66
C VAL A 53 -7.33 3.62 2.13
N SER A 54 -8.48 4.01 2.69
CA SER A 54 -9.17 5.25 2.30
C SER A 54 -8.31 6.49 2.53
N CYS A 55 -7.62 6.58 3.68
CA CYS A 55 -6.71 7.70 3.95
C CYS A 55 -5.61 7.81 2.89
N ILE A 56 -4.97 6.69 2.54
CA ILE A 56 -3.93 6.64 1.49
C ILE A 56 -4.51 6.95 0.10
N GLY A 57 -5.71 6.45 -0.19
CA GLY A 57 -6.43 6.71 -1.44
C GLY A 57 -6.76 8.19 -1.64
N ILE A 58 -7.22 8.87 -0.60
CA ILE A 58 -7.49 10.32 -0.65
C ILE A 58 -6.18 11.10 -0.84
N ALA A 59 -5.12 10.73 -0.11
CA ALA A 59 -3.81 11.39 -0.24
C ALA A 59 -3.22 11.25 -1.65
N THR A 60 -3.38 10.09 -2.29
CA THR A 60 -2.86 9.82 -3.64
C THR A 60 -3.56 10.63 -4.74
N ILE A 61 -4.81 11.06 -4.53
CA ILE A 61 -5.46 12.01 -5.45
C ILE A 61 -4.71 13.36 -5.46
N GLY A 62 -4.32 13.85 -4.28
CA GLY A 62 -3.50 15.07 -4.15
C GLY A 62 -2.12 14.92 -4.80
N VAL A 63 -1.45 13.78 -4.55
CA VAL A 63 -0.15 13.46 -5.17
C VAL A 63 -0.26 13.36 -6.70
N GLY A 64 -1.37 12.83 -7.24
CA GLY A 64 -1.59 12.76 -8.68
C GLY A 64 -1.56 14.12 -9.38
N ILE A 65 -2.11 15.16 -8.74
CA ILE A 65 -2.07 16.53 -9.24
C ILE A 65 -0.65 17.11 -9.18
N LEU A 66 0.10 16.82 -8.09
CA LEU A 66 1.49 17.26 -7.94
C LEU A 66 2.43 16.67 -8.99
N ILE A 67 2.23 15.38 -9.33
CA ILE A 67 2.97 14.71 -10.41
C ILE A 67 2.74 15.42 -11.74
N ILE A 68 1.48 15.79 -12.05
CA ILE A 68 1.14 16.51 -13.29
C ILE A 68 1.78 17.91 -13.33
N MET A 69 1.84 18.58 -12.18
CA MET A 69 2.43 19.92 -12.03
C MET A 69 3.97 19.91 -12.06
N ASN A 70 4.61 18.74 -12.11
CA ASN A 70 6.07 18.55 -12.07
C ASN A 70 6.75 19.22 -10.83
N CYS A 71 5.96 19.53 -9.81
CA CYS A 71 6.40 20.09 -8.53
C CYS A 71 6.48 18.95 -7.52
N ILE A 72 7.40 18.01 -7.74
CA ILE A 72 7.51 16.79 -6.94
C ILE A 72 8.06 17.15 -5.56
N ASP A 73 7.18 17.57 -4.64
CA ASP A 73 7.44 17.44 -3.22
C ASP A 73 6.94 16.06 -2.78
N LEU A 74 7.82 15.06 -2.91
CA LEU A 74 7.57 13.67 -2.49
C LEU A 74 7.70 13.50 -0.97
N SER A 75 7.69 14.60 -0.19
CA SER A 75 7.85 14.61 1.27
C SER A 75 6.97 13.60 1.98
N ILE A 76 5.72 13.39 1.52
CA ILE A 76 4.82 12.41 2.14
C ILE A 76 5.38 10.98 2.11
N GLY A 77 6.19 10.65 1.10
CA GLY A 77 6.86 9.36 0.98
C GLY A 77 8.05 9.23 1.93
N SER A 78 8.88 10.27 2.03
CA SER A 78 10.03 10.29 2.96
C SER A 78 9.60 10.36 4.42
N MET A 79 8.54 11.10 4.74
CA MET A 79 7.92 11.14 6.08
C MET A 79 7.43 9.75 6.50
N PHE A 80 6.72 9.05 5.62
CA PHE A 80 6.18 7.71 5.89
C PHE A 80 7.31 6.68 6.08
N ALA A 81 8.34 6.75 5.23
CA ALA A 81 9.49 5.86 5.33
C ALA A 81 10.30 6.12 6.60
N LEU A 82 10.61 7.37 6.94
CA LEU A 82 11.44 7.70 8.10
C LEU A 82 10.73 7.42 9.42
N SER A 83 9.45 7.79 9.55
CA SER A 83 8.64 7.46 10.74
C SER A 83 8.48 5.95 10.93
N GLY A 84 8.25 5.20 9.84
CA GLY A 84 8.13 3.74 9.87
C GLY A 84 9.44 3.03 10.23
N ILE A 85 10.56 3.43 9.63
CA ILE A 85 11.88 2.83 9.89
C ILE A 85 12.32 3.12 11.34
N THR A 86 12.14 4.35 11.83
CA THR A 86 12.51 4.70 13.21
C THR A 86 11.69 3.93 14.24
N ALA A 87 10.37 3.85 14.06
CA ALA A 87 9.51 3.03 14.92
C ALA A 87 9.88 1.53 14.83
N GLY A 88 10.08 1.01 13.62
CA GLY A 88 10.42 -0.40 13.38
C GLY A 88 11.76 -0.81 13.98
N LEU A 89 12.79 0.04 13.85
CA LEU A 89 14.10 -0.18 14.46
C LEU A 89 13.98 -0.22 15.99
N MET A 90 13.20 0.68 16.60
CA MET A 90 13.02 0.66 18.05
C MET A 90 12.29 -0.59 18.53
N VAL A 91 11.24 -1.04 17.84
CA VAL A 91 10.57 -2.32 18.14
C VAL A 91 11.57 -3.49 18.03
N SER A 92 12.46 -3.47 17.03
CA SER A 92 13.46 -4.54 16.83
C SER A 92 14.47 -4.68 17.98
N THR A 93 14.69 -3.62 18.75
CA THR A 93 15.60 -3.67 19.90
C THR A 93 15.02 -4.38 21.13
N GLY A 94 13.70 -4.66 21.15
CA GLY A 94 13.02 -5.46 22.18
C GLY A 94 13.04 -4.87 23.60
N LYS A 95 13.62 -3.67 23.79
CA LYS A 95 13.85 -3.05 25.11
C LYS A 95 12.69 -2.18 25.60
N GLU A 96 11.81 -1.77 24.68
CA GLU A 96 10.78 -0.76 24.91
C GLU A 96 9.43 -1.35 24.46
N GLY A 97 8.39 -1.30 25.29
CA GLY A 97 7.05 -1.72 24.89
C GLY A 97 6.52 -0.89 23.70
N LEU A 98 5.46 -1.35 23.03
CA LEU A 98 4.93 -0.75 21.78
C LEU A 98 4.58 0.75 21.85
N ALA A 99 4.42 1.32 23.04
CA ALA A 99 4.08 2.72 23.24
C ALA A 99 5.22 3.68 22.86
N LEU A 100 6.46 3.40 23.25
CA LEU A 100 7.58 4.32 22.99
C LEU A 100 7.94 4.41 21.49
N PRO A 101 8.04 3.29 20.74
CA PRO A 101 8.28 3.34 19.30
C PRO A 101 7.18 4.10 18.55
N ALA A 102 5.92 3.98 18.98
CA ALA A 102 4.81 4.71 18.38
C ALA A 102 4.92 6.22 18.60
N ILE A 103 5.24 6.65 19.83
CA ILE A 103 5.43 8.07 20.15
C ILE A 103 6.59 8.67 19.35
N ILE A 104 7.71 7.96 19.25
CA ILE A 104 8.89 8.42 18.52
C ILE A 104 8.62 8.46 17.02
N GLY A 105 7.94 7.46 16.46
CA GLY A 105 7.52 7.48 15.06
C GLY A 105 6.61 8.67 14.73
N ILE A 106 5.71 9.04 15.64
CA ILE A 106 4.86 10.23 15.49
C ILE A 106 5.69 11.52 15.51
N ILE A 107 6.61 11.67 16.49
CA ILE A 107 7.47 12.85 16.59
C ILE A 107 8.33 13.02 15.34
N VAL A 108 8.95 11.92 14.88
CA VAL A 108 9.77 11.92 13.66
C VAL A 108 8.94 12.30 12.45
N GLY A 109 7.73 11.74 12.31
CA GLY A 109 6.83 12.06 11.21
C GLY A 109 6.32 13.51 11.21
N ILE A 110 6.22 14.16 12.38
CA ILE A 110 5.85 15.59 12.48
C ILE A 110 7.05 16.49 12.15
N ALA A 111 8.27 16.05 12.45
CA ALA A 111 9.49 16.83 12.27
C ALA A 111 10.03 16.84 10.83
N THR A 112 9.55 15.92 9.98
CA THR A 112 9.94 15.74 8.57
C THR A 112 8.90 16.28 7.63
#